data_AF-X1EZY2-F1
#
_entry.id   AF-X1EZY2-F1
#
_cell.length_a   1.000
_cell.length_b   1.000
_cell.length_c   1.000
_cell.angle_alpha   90.00
_cell.angle_beta   90.00
_cell.angle_gamma   90.00
#
_symmetry.space_group_name_H-M   'P 1'
#
loop_
_entity.id
_entity.type
_entity.pdbx_description
1 polymer ?
#
loop_
_entity_poly.entity_id
_entity_poly.type
_entity_poly.pdbx_seq_one_letter_code
_entity_poly.pdbx_strand_id
1 'polypeptide(L)' 'IPWHISAYYTQYKSDIPPTSVEQIRIAIDIGKSAGLKYVYGGNIPGSSYENTYCPKCNSILIERFGFFRRNL' A
#
# COMPACT_ATOMS: atom_id res chain seq x y z
N ILE A 1 9.19 -1.13 12.37
CA ILE A 1 9.32 -0.20 11.22
C ILE A 1 8.27 -0.62 10.19
N PRO A 2 7.44 0.29 9.66
CA PRO A 2 6.48 -0.05 8.59
C PRO A 2 7.19 -0.24 7.24
N TRP A 3 6.66 -1.13 6.42
CA TRP A 3 7.05 -1.28 5.02
C TRP A 3 6.00 -0.62 4.12
N HIS A 4 6.43 0.40 3.39
CA HIS A 4 5.60 1.14 2.45
C HIS A 4 6.04 0.80 1.02
N ILE A 5 5.10 0.30 0.23
CA ILE A 5 5.34 -0.16 -1.15
C ILE A 5 4.65 0.81 -2.10
N SER A 6 5.42 1.69 -2.73
CA SER A 6 4.86 2.69 -3.63
C SER A 6 4.69 2.12 -5.04
N ALA A 7 3.48 2.18 -5.59
CA ALA A 7 3.25 1.81 -6.99
C ALA A 7 3.98 2.77 -7.93
N TYR A 8 4.63 2.20 -8.95
CA TYR A 8 5.21 2.99 -10.03
C TYR A 8 4.10 3.59 -10.88
N TYR A 9 4.26 4.87 -11.21
CA TYR A 9 3.51 5.55 -12.25
C TYR A 9 4.48 5.91 -13.38
N THR A 10 4.00 5.85 -14.62
CA THR A 10 4.81 6.11 -15.80
C THR A 10 5.43 7.50 -15.75
N GLN A 11 6.75 7.54 -15.88
CA GLN A 11 7.54 8.77 -15.88
C GLN A 11 7.73 9.30 -17.30
N TYR A 12 8.17 10.56 -17.42
CA TYR A 12 8.49 11.17 -18.70
C TYR A 12 9.48 10.32 -19.50
N LYS A 13 9.13 10.02 -20.76
CA LYS A 13 9.92 9.17 -21.68
C LYS A 13 10.18 7.76 -21.16
N SER A 14 9.21 7.17 -20.47
CA SER A 14 9.25 5.75 -20.10
C SER A 14 8.11 4.99 -20.76
N ASP A 15 8.42 3.82 -21.32
CA ASP A 15 7.44 2.88 -21.88
C ASP A 15 7.05 1.79 -20.87
N ILE A 16 7.50 1.91 -19.62
CA ILE A 16 7.20 0.94 -18.56
C ILE A 16 5.74 1.17 -18.10
N PRO A 17 4.90 0.13 -18.09
CA PRO A 17 3.53 0.26 -17.60
C PRO A 17 3.50 0.56 -16.10
N PRO A 18 2.47 1.25 -15.58
CA PRO A 18 2.31 1.47 -14.16
C PRO A 18 2.21 0.15 -13.39
N THR A 19 2.67 0.13 -12.15
CA THR A 19 2.47 -1.04 -11.28
C THR A 19 0.98 -1.20 -11.00
N SER A 20 0.43 -2.37 -11.28
CA SER A 20 -0.98 -2.66 -11.00
C SER A 20 -1.25 -2.74 -9.49
N VAL A 21 -2.49 -2.41 -9.08
CA VAL A 21 -2.94 -2.59 -7.68
C VAL A 21 -2.78 -4.04 -7.24
N GLU A 22 -2.98 -5.00 -8.14
CA GLU A 22 -2.84 -6.43 -7.85
C GLU A 22 -1.40 -6.82 -7.51
N GLN A 23 -0.41 -6.26 -8.20
CA GLN A 23 1.01 -6.49 -7.86
C GLN A 23 1.36 -5.90 -6.49
N ILE A 24 0.78 -4.75 -6.11
CA ILE A 24 0.94 -4.19 -4.77
C ILE A 24 0.31 -5.09 -3.71
N ARG A 25 -0.90 -5.62 -3.97
CA ARG A 25 -1.57 -6.58 -3.10
C ARG A 25 -0.68 -7.81 -2.85
N ILE A 26 -0.13 -8.40 -3.91
CA ILE A 26 0.79 -9.55 -3.81
C ILE A 26 2.01 -9.20 -2.95
N ALA A 27 2.62 -8.04 -3.16
CA ALA A 27 3.79 -7.61 -2.37
C ALA A 27 3.45 -7.41 -0.89
N ILE A 28 2.26 -6.86 -0.59
CA ILE A 28 1.73 -6.73 0.77
C ILE A 28 1.59 -8.11 1.43
N ASP A 29 1.00 -9.08 0.72
CA ASP A 29 0.80 -10.44 1.23
C ASP A 29 2.15 -11.13 1.53
N ILE A 30 3.12 -11.02 0.61
CA ILE A 30 4.49 -11.53 0.84
C ILE A 30 5.10 -10.90 2.10
N GLY A 31 4.99 -9.58 2.26
CA GLY A 31 5.50 -8.89 3.44
C GLY A 31 4.87 -9.38 4.74
N LYS A 32 3.54 -9.55 4.74
CA LYS A 32 2.80 -10.10 5.88
C LYS A 32 3.24 -11.53 6.20
N SER A 33 3.35 -12.40 5.19
CA SER A 33 3.82 -13.78 5.35
C SER A 33 5.27 -13.85 5.86
N ALA A 34 6.11 -12.87 5.54
CA ALA A 34 7.47 -12.74 6.07
C ALA A 34 7.52 -12.20 7.52
N GLY A 35 6.37 -11.92 8.15
CA GLY A 35 6.27 -11.45 9.53
C GLY A 35 6.29 -9.93 9.70
N LEU A 36 6.19 -9.16 8.60
CA LEU A 36 6.08 -7.70 8.69
C LEU A 36 4.70 -7.30 9.23
N LYS A 37 4.71 -6.50 10.29
CA LYS A 37 3.49 -6.13 11.04
C LYS A 37 2.68 -5.02 10.38
N TYR A 38 3.35 -4.12 9.68
CA TYR A 38 2.71 -2.95 9.05
C TYR A 38 3.20 -2.87 7.62
N VAL A 39 2.37 -3.35 6.68
CA VAL A 39 2.65 -3.33 5.25
C VAL A 39 1.47 -2.67 4.55
N TYR A 40 1.74 -1.67 3.73
CA TYR A 40 0.71 -0.94 2.99
C TYR A 40 1.27 -0.40 1.67
N GLY A 41 0.36 -0.21 0.72
CA GLY A 41 0.65 0.35 -0.61
C GLY A 41 0.60 1.87 -0.61
N GLY A 42 1.29 2.46 -1.58
CA GLY A 42 1.21 3.87 -1.94
C GLY A 42 0.92 4.04 -3.43
N ASN A 43 0.53 5.25 -3.83
CA ASN A 43 0.20 5.58 -5.22
C ASN A 43 -0.93 4.72 -5.83
N ILE A 44 -1.86 4.25 -4.99
CA ILE A 44 -3.03 3.45 -5.40
C ILE A 44 -4.32 4.06 -4.83
N PRO A 45 -4.65 5.31 -5.18
CA PRO A 45 -5.74 6.07 -4.54
C PRO A 45 -7.09 5.35 -4.68
N GLY A 46 -7.82 5.24 -3.57
CA GLY A 46 -9.10 4.56 -3.46
C GLY A 46 -9.00 3.05 -3.19
N SER A 47 -7.79 2.48 -3.12
CA SER A 47 -7.60 1.07 -2.79
C SER A 47 -7.56 0.87 -1.29
N SER A 48 -8.23 -0.14 -0.72
CA SER A 48 -8.09 -0.46 0.71
C SER A 48 -6.64 -0.79 1.11
N TYR A 49 -5.78 -1.16 0.16
CA TYR A 49 -4.37 -1.48 0.41
C TYR A 49 -3.49 -0.28 0.76
N GLU A 50 -3.96 0.96 0.57
CA GLU A 50 -3.23 2.16 1.04
C GLU A 50 -3.43 2.46 2.53
N ASN A 51 -4.39 1.79 3.16
CA ASN A 51 -4.65 1.91 4.59
C ASN A 51 -3.62 1.16 5.43
N THR A 52 -3.39 1.66 6.64
CA THR A 52 -2.61 0.91 7.64
C THR A 52 -3.56 0.16 8.56
N TYR A 53 -3.38 -1.15 8.67
CA TYR A 53 -4.17 -2.02 9.53
C TYR A 53 -3.42 -2.43 10.80
N CYS A 54 -4.16 -2.67 11.87
CA CYS A 54 -3.63 -3.22 13.10
C CYS A 54 -3.28 -4.71 12.91
N PRO A 55 -2.04 -5.15 13.16
CA PRO A 55 -1.65 -6.56 13.01
C PRO A 55 -2.35 -7.50 14.02
N LYS A 56 -2.97 -6.97 15.08
CA LYS A 56 -3.63 -7.77 16.12
C LYS A 56 -5.11 -8.01 15.85
N CYS A 57 -5.83 -6.98 15.43
CA CYS A 57 -7.29 -7.02 15.29
C CYS A 57 -7.79 -6.62 13.91
N ASN A 58 -6.89 -6.31 12.97
CA ASN A 58 -7.20 -5.90 11.61
C ASN A 58 -8.10 -4.64 11.49
N SER A 59 -8.21 -3.84 12.55
CA SER A 59 -8.85 -2.52 12.47
C SER A 59 -8.00 -1.56 11.64
N ILE A 60 -8.65 -0.61 10.97
CA ILE A 60 -7.96 0.48 10.29
C ILE A 60 -7.38 1.41 11.37
N LEU A 61 -6.07 1.64 11.33
CA LEU A 61 -5.38 2.62 12.18
C LEU A 61 -5.22 3.96 11.47
N ILE A 62 -4.97 3.92 10.15
CA ILE A 62 -4.85 5.11 9.31
C ILE A 62 -5.57 4.82 8.01
N GLU A 63 -6.58 5.65 7.73
CA GLU A 63 -7.28 5.67 6.45
C GLU A 63 -6.57 6.65 5.51
N ARG A 64 -6.25 6.22 4.29
CA ARG A 64 -5.60 7.04 3.26
C ARG A 64 -6.44 7.05 2.00
N PHE A 65 -6.35 8.17 1.28
CA PHE A 65 -6.92 8.35 -0.04
C PHE A 65 -5.96 9.24 -0.84
N GLY A 66 -5.01 8.63 -1.54
CA GLY A 66 -3.94 9.34 -2.23
C GLY A 66 -3.12 10.21 -1.25
N PHE A 67 -3.11 11.53 -1.49
CA PHE A 67 -2.40 12.49 -0.63
C PHE A 67 -3.18 12.90 0.63
N PHE A 68 -4.46 12.51 0.74
CA PHE A 68 -5.28 12.78 1.91
C PHE A 68 -5.16 11.63 2.91
N ARG A 69 -5.14 11.97 4.20
CA ARG A 69 -5.10 10.98 5.29
C ARG A 69 -6.01 11.40 6.43
N ARG A 70 -6.65 10.41 7.05
CA ARG A 70 -7.44 10.56 8.27
C ARG A 70 -6.91 9.62 9.35
N ASN A 71 -6.68 10.15 10.54
CA ASN A 71 -6.37 9.34 11.72
C ASN A 71 -7.70 8.95 12.39
N LEU A 72 -7.83 7.67 12.74
CA LEU A 72 -9.01 7.09 13.39
C LEU A 72 -8.70 6.70 14.83
#